data_AF-A0A6J5UBF0-F1
#
_entry.id   AF-A0A6J5UBF0-F1
#
_cell.length_a   1.000
_cell.length_b   1.000
_cell.length_c   1.000
_cell.angle_alpha   90.00
_cell.angle_beta   90.00
_cell.angle_gamma   90.00
#
_symmetry.space_group_name_H-M   'P 1'
#
loop_
_entity.id
_entity.type
_entity.pdbx_description
1 polymer ?
#
loop_
_entity_poly.entity_id
_entity_poly.type
_entity_poly.pdbx_seq_one_letter_code
_entity_poly.pdbx_strand_id
1 'polypeptide(L)' 'MEPAVNGTKNVIVAAAEAKVKRVVFTSSIGTVYMNPTRSPDVVVDESCWSTLNIARTPRLDIIL' A
#
# COMPACT_ATOMS: atom_id res chain seq x y z
N MET A 1 -2.33 -4.85 10.50
CA MET A 1 -2.11 -5.11 9.07
C MET A 1 -3.02 -6.19 8.50
N GLU A 2 -3.31 -7.28 9.23
CA GLU A 2 -4.10 -8.39 8.70
C GLU A 2 -5.45 -8.01 8.06
N PRO A 3 -6.27 -7.08 8.61
CA PRO A 3 -7.54 -6.73 7.99
C PRO A 3 -7.39 -6.11 6.60
N ALA A 4 -6.40 -5.22 6.42
CA ALA A 4 -6.15 -4.56 5.14
C ALA A 4 -5.63 -5.55 4.08
N VAL A 5 -4.73 -6.46 4.48
CA VAL A 5 -4.19 -7.50 3.59
C VAL A 5 -5.29 -8.50 3.20
N ASN A 6 -6.01 -9.02 4.18
CA ASN A 6 -7.06 -10.02 3.94
C ASN A 6 -8.24 -9.40 3.17
N GLY A 7 -8.65 -8.18 3.51
CA GLY A 7 -9.72 -7.47 2.80
C GLY A 7 -9.38 -7.25 1.32
N THR A 8 -8.18 -6.73 1.05
CA THR A 8 -7.72 -6.52 -0.34
C THR A 8 -7.64 -7.84 -1.10
N LYS A 9 -7.10 -8.90 -0.49
CA LYS A 9 -7.03 -10.24 -1.09
C LYS A 9 -8.42 -10.76 -1.45
N ASN A 10 -9.38 -10.68 -0.53
CA ASN A 10 -10.73 -11.18 -0.74
C ASN A 10 -11.42 -10.45 -1.90
N VAL A 11 -11.28 -9.12 -1.99
CA VAL A 11 -11.86 -8.33 -3.10
C VAL A 11 -11.23 -8.70 -4.43
N ILE A 12 -9.91 -8.87 -4.50
CA ILE A 12 -9.21 -9.27 -5.73
C ILE A 12 -9.68 -10.65 -6.20
N VAL A 13 -9.80 -11.61 -5.28
CA VAL A 13 -10.30 -12.96 -5.59
C VAL A 13 -11.73 -12.89 -6.12
N ALA A 14 -12.63 -12.18 -5.42
CA ALA A 14 -14.02 -12.02 -5.84
C ALA A 14 -14.15 -11.32 -7.21
N ALA A 15 -13.33 -10.29 -7.48
CA ALA A 15 -13.31 -9.59 -8.75
C ALA A 15 -12.86 -10.51 -9.91
N ALA A 16 -11.88 -11.38 -9.66
CA ALA A 16 -11.42 -12.37 -10.63
C ALA A 16 -12.51 -13.41 -10.94
N GLU A 17 -13.19 -13.94 -9.90
CA GLU A 17 -14.31 -14.88 -10.05
C GLU A 17 -15.48 -14.26 -10.83
N ALA A 18 -15.79 -12.98 -10.56
CA ALA A 18 -16.81 -12.22 -11.27
C ALA A 18 -16.37 -11.74 -12.68
N LYS A 19 -15.15 -12.07 -13.12
CA LYS A 19 -14.57 -11.65 -14.42
C LYS A 19 -14.59 -10.13 -14.62
N VAL A 20 -14.35 -9.37 -13.55
CA VAL A 20 -14.23 -7.90 -13.61
C VAL A 20 -13.05 -7.53 -14.51
N LYS A 21 -13.27 -6.61 -15.45
CA LYS A 21 -12.25 -6.20 -16.43
C LYS A 21 -11.07 -5.44 -15.79
N ARG A 22 -11.32 -4.67 -14.72
CA ARG A 22 -10.30 -3.84 -14.06
C ARG A 22 -10.68 -3.58 -12.60
N VAL A 23 -9.70 -3.72 -11.72
CA VAL A 23 -9.77 -3.29 -10.32
C VAL A 23 -8.82 -2.10 -10.15
N VAL A 24 -9.26 -1.08 -9.43
CA VAL A 24 -8.43 0.05 -9.01
C VAL A 24 -8.30 -0.02 -7.50
N PHE A 25 -7.07 -0.13 -7.01
CA PHE A 25 -6.76 -0.19 -5.58
C PHE A 25 -6.27 1.19 -5.12
N THR A 26 -6.98 1.79 -4.17
CA THR A 26 -6.55 3.03 -3.53
C THR A 26 -5.49 2.71 -2.49
N SER A 27 -4.23 2.88 -2.87
CA SER A 27 -3.11 2.87 -1.93
C SER A 27 -2.95 4.23 -1.24
N SER A 28 -1.89 4.39 -0.45
CA SER A 28 -1.53 5.64 0.21
C SER A 28 -0.09 6.02 -0.12
N ILE A 29 0.22 7.33 -0.06
CA ILE A 29 1.58 7.86 -0.15
C ILE A 29 2.51 7.26 0.91
N GLY A 30 1.96 6.76 2.03
CA GLY A 30 2.70 6.06 3.07
C GLY A 30 3.47 4.82 2.55
N THR A 31 2.98 4.17 1.50
CA THR A 31 3.63 3.01 0.85
C THR A 31 4.92 3.39 0.12
N VAL A 32 5.10 4.66 -0.23
CA VAL A 32 6.21 5.15 -1.05
C VAL A 32 7.19 5.96 -0.21
N TYR A 33 6.68 6.91 0.58
CA TYR A 33 7.50 7.96 1.18
C TYR A 33 8.26 7.53 2.45
N MET A 34 7.75 6.54 3.21
CA MET A 34 8.30 6.18 4.53
C MET A 34 9.54 5.27 4.43
N ASN A 35 10.66 5.82 3.96
CA ASN A 35 11.94 5.13 3.89
C ASN A 35 13.06 6.01 4.47
N PRO A 36 13.53 5.74 5.71
CA PRO A 36 14.51 6.60 6.39
C PRO A 36 15.92 6.45 5.81
N THR A 37 16.17 5.44 4.97
CA THR A 37 17.48 5.24 4.31
C THR A 37 17.51 5.79 2.90
N ARG A 38 16.42 6.42 2.42
CA ARG A 38 16.40 7.07 1.11
C ARG A 38 17.21 8.36 1.15
N SER A 39 18.11 8.54 0.17
CA SER A 39 18.85 9.80 0.02
C SER A 39 17.89 10.97 -0.28
N PRO A 40 18.08 12.15 0.32
CA PRO A 40 17.25 13.33 0.06
C PRO A 40 17.22 13.77 -1.41
N ASP A 41 18.25 13.46 -2.18
CA ASP A 41 18.39 13.87 -3.58
C ASP A 41 17.68 12.92 -4.57
N VAL A 42 17.12 11.81 -4.08
CA VAL A 42 16.42 10.84 -4.92
C VAL A 42 15.02 11.35 -5.24
N VAL A 43 14.73 11.50 -6.53
CA VAL A 43 13.37 11.77 -7.02
C VAL A 43 12.49 10.57 -6.69
N VAL A 44 11.36 10.83 -6.04
CA VAL A 44 10.37 9.80 -5.70
C VAL A 44 9.49 9.52 -6.90
N ASP A 45 9.45 8.25 -7.31
CA ASP A 45 8.64 7.74 -8.42
C ASP A 45 7.84 6.49 -7.99
N GLU A 46 7.15 5.86 -8.94
CA GLU A 46 6.33 4.66 -8.71
C GLU A 46 7.16 3.40 -8.36
N SER A 47 8.49 3.46 -8.49
CA SER A 47 9.39 2.37 -8.10
C SER A 47 9.80 2.43 -6.62
N CYS A 48 9.52 3.54 -5.95
CA CYS A 48 9.89 3.77 -4.55
C CYS A 48 8.98 3.04 -3.55
N TRP A 49 9.58 2.41 -2.54
CA TRP A 49 8.87 1.72 -1.47
C TRP A 49 9.29 2.19 -0.07
N SER A 50 8.33 2.14 0.86
CA SER A 50 8.55 2.32 2.29
C SER A 50 9.24 1.12 2.92
N THR A 51 10.04 1.36 3.96
CA THR A 51 10.69 0.29 4.71
C THR A 51 9.69 -0.36 5.68
N LEU A 52 9.52 -1.69 5.56
CA LEU A 52 8.53 -2.48 6.31
C LEU A 52 8.59 -2.31 7.84
N ASN A 53 9.73 -1.91 8.37
CA ASN A 53 9.93 -1.75 9.81
C ASN A 53 9.15 -0.55 10.40
N ILE A 54 8.73 0.42 9.57
CA ILE A 54 7.90 1.57 10.01
C ILE A 54 6.40 1.23 9.93
N ALA A 55 6.00 0.33 9.03
CA ALA A 55 4.61 -0.12 8.86
C ALA A 55 4.06 -0.92 10.05
N ARG A 56 4.87 -1.16 11.08
CA ARG A 56 4.49 -1.82 12.35
C ARG A 56 3.94 -0.88 13.42
N THR A 57 4.02 0.44 13.25
CA THR A 57 3.53 1.39 14.26
C THR A 57 2.07 1.79 14.00
N PRO A 58 1.13 1.52 14.93
CA PRO A 58 -0.26 1.89 14.77
C PRO A 58 -0.47 3.29 15.36
N ARG A 59 -0.30 4.34 14.54
CA ARG A 59 -0.91 5.67 14.78
C ARG A 59 -0.64 6.64 13.63
N LEU A 60 -1.00 6.21 12.43
CA LEU A 60 -1.42 7.14 11.40
C LEU A 60 -2.83 6.71 11.06
N ASP A 61 -3.81 7.51 11.46
CA ASP A 61 -5.18 7.42 10.97
C ASP A 61 -5.14 7.77 9.48
N ILE A 62 -4.66 6.82 8.66
CA ILE A 62 -4.95 6.81 7.24
C ILE A 62 -6.44 6.50 7.19
N ILE A 63 -7.22 7.57 7.18
CA ILE A 63 -8.64 7.54 6.85
C ILE A 63 -8.72 6.90 5.45
N LEU A 64 -9.13 5.64 5.43
CA LEU A 64 -9.79 5.03 4.29
C LEU A 64 -11.29 5.29 4.42
#